data_AF-A0A8J8A4N2-F1
#
_entry.id   AF-A0A8J8A4N2-F1
#
_cell.length_a   1.000
_cell.length_b   1.000
_cell.length_c   1.000
_cell.angle_alpha   90.00
_cell.angle_beta   90.00
_cell.angle_gamma   90.00
#
_symmetry.space_group_name_H-M   'P 1'
#
loop_
_entity.id
_entity.type
_entity.pdbx_description
1 polymer ?
#
loop_
_entity_poly.entity_id
_entity_poly.type
_entity_poly.pdbx_seq_one_letter_code
_entity_poly.pdbx_strand_id
1 'polypeptide(L)'
;MGQGTLIIAIDKEVSAVAIISVPYQYLDKVTDEFSEIKHIKEMEGNRDKYLKEYFKPILEKVLDKYPIEIRYYLKVDHYFWEDLEYLSKWGLELIVDDGLWTAVKDRFGGTQVSLVKEGEIRKRIRELKKRLREAKRRKDTLEEDEIMRELKIERRRRILITIADNYLHLKKRGIGPIRRQKNRKH
;
A
#
# COMPACT_ATOMS: atom_id res chain seq x y z
N MET A 1 -2.79 8.78 -22.04
CA MET A 1 -2.62 9.44 -20.73
C MET A 1 -1.19 9.20 -20.32
N GLY A 2 -0.39 10.25 -20.08
CA GLY A 2 1.01 10.09 -19.70
C GLY A 2 1.10 9.20 -18.46
N GLN A 3 1.75 8.04 -18.57
CA GLN A 3 2.00 7.17 -17.42
C GLN A 3 3.01 7.90 -16.52
N GLY A 4 2.49 8.68 -15.58
CA GLY A 4 3.28 9.31 -14.53
C GLY A 4 3.85 8.25 -13.59
N THR A 5 4.89 8.62 -12.85
CA THR A 5 5.59 7.72 -11.93
C THR A 5 4.62 7.10 -10.91
N LEU A 6 4.79 5.82 -10.62
CA LEU A 6 3.89 5.02 -9.78
C LEU A 6 4.50 4.70 -8.41
N ILE A 7 3.67 4.68 -7.39
CA ILE A 7 3.95 4.02 -6.11
C ILE A 7 3.17 2.72 -6.10
N ILE A 8 3.88 1.61 -5.89
CA ILE A 8 3.31 0.28 -5.96
C ILE A 8 3.41 -0.34 -4.56
N ALA A 9 2.31 -0.88 -4.07
CA ALA A 9 2.29 -1.65 -2.83
C ALA A 9 1.79 -3.06 -3.10
N ILE A 10 2.45 -4.05 -2.50
CA ILE A 10 2.16 -5.47 -2.67
C ILE A 10 1.98 -6.07 -1.28
N ASP A 11 0.83 -6.70 -1.09
CA ASP A 11 0.57 -7.51 0.09
C ASP A 11 0.32 -8.95 -0.32
N LYS A 12 0.80 -9.90 0.48
CA LYS A 12 0.64 -11.32 0.23
C LYS A 12 0.06 -12.01 1.46
N GLU A 13 -0.93 -12.83 1.16
CA GLU A 13 -1.52 -13.78 2.08
C GLU A 13 -1.18 -15.22 1.63
N VAL A 14 -1.51 -16.24 2.45
CA VAL A 14 -1.14 -17.66 2.22
C VAL A 14 -1.40 -18.15 0.78
N SER A 15 -2.50 -17.72 0.17
CA SER A 15 -2.98 -18.18 -1.13
C SER A 15 -3.45 -17.04 -2.03
N ALA A 16 -2.97 -15.82 -1.83
CA ALA A 16 -3.36 -14.69 -2.67
C ALA A 16 -2.36 -13.54 -2.56
N VAL A 17 -2.28 -12.71 -3.59
CA VAL A 17 -1.45 -11.50 -3.61
C VAL A 17 -2.23 -10.37 -4.28
N ALA A 18 -2.08 -9.16 -3.74
CA ALA A 18 -2.68 -7.96 -4.29
C ALA A 18 -1.59 -6.96 -4.66
N ILE A 19 -1.74 -6.33 -5.83
CA ILE A 19 -0.92 -5.20 -6.24
C ILE A 19 -1.81 -3.97 -6.25
N ILE A 20 -1.38 -2.91 -5.56
CA ILE A 20 -1.96 -1.58 -5.66
C ILE A 20 -0.95 -0.70 -6.38
N SER A 21 -1.39 0.03 -7.39
CA SER A 21 -0.58 1.06 -8.03
C SER A 21 -1.31 2.41 -7.98
N VAL A 22 -0.58 3.43 -7.53
CA VAL A 22 -1.07 4.79 -7.38
C VAL A 22 -0.09 5.74 -8.08
N PRO A 23 -0.54 6.56 -9.04
CA PRO A 23 0.34 7.57 -9.60
C PRO A 23 0.77 8.56 -8.51
N TYR A 24 2.06 8.86 -8.46
CA TYR A 24 2.71 9.61 -7.38
C TYR A 24 1.99 10.93 -7.06
N GLN A 25 1.52 11.65 -8.08
CA GLN A 25 0.77 12.91 -7.93
C GLN A 25 -0.56 12.80 -7.17
N TYR A 26 -1.11 11.58 -7.02
CA TYR A 26 -2.32 11.29 -6.26
C TYR A 26 -2.05 10.58 -4.93
N LEU A 27 -0.79 10.23 -4.61
CA LEU A 27 -0.45 9.48 -3.39
C LEU A 27 -1.07 10.12 -2.15
N ASP A 28 -0.88 11.43 -2.01
CA ASP A 28 -1.40 12.24 -0.91
C ASP A 28 -2.93 12.13 -0.82
N LYS A 29 -3.62 12.42 -1.92
CA LYS A 29 -5.08 12.44 -1.98
C LYS A 29 -5.70 11.08 -1.73
N VAL A 30 -5.07 10.02 -2.22
CA VAL A 30 -5.51 8.63 -1.99
C VAL A 30 -5.30 8.27 -0.53
N THR A 31 -4.10 8.42 -0.01
CA THR A 31 -3.78 7.98 1.36
C THR A 31 -4.55 8.76 2.44
N ASP A 32 -4.83 10.05 2.22
CA ASP A 32 -5.62 10.85 3.15
C ASP A 32 -7.07 10.33 3.29
N GLU A 33 -7.69 9.79 2.22
CA GLU A 33 -9.04 9.19 2.26
C GLU A 33 -9.09 7.87 3.06
N PHE A 34 -7.94 7.23 3.26
CA PHE A 34 -7.80 6.01 4.07
C PHE A 34 -7.12 6.27 5.43
N SER A 35 -6.98 7.53 5.85
CA SER A 35 -6.26 7.89 7.08
C SER A 35 -6.86 7.27 8.36
N GLU A 36 -8.17 7.03 8.39
CA GLU A 36 -8.89 6.37 9.50
C GLU A 36 -9.04 4.85 9.30
N ILE A 37 -8.64 4.32 8.13
CA ILE A 37 -8.75 2.90 7.82
C ILE A 37 -7.67 2.15 8.59
N LYS A 38 -8.14 1.21 9.41
CA LYS A 38 -7.29 0.29 10.16
C LYS A 38 -7.00 -0.95 9.32
N HIS A 39 -5.90 -1.58 9.64
CA HIS A 39 -5.63 -2.91 9.14
C HIS A 39 -6.62 -3.89 9.77
N ILE A 40 -7.21 -4.79 8.98
CA ILE A 40 -8.21 -5.75 9.47
C ILE A 40 -7.72 -6.61 10.64
N LYS A 41 -6.41 -6.89 10.69
CA LYS A 41 -5.76 -7.63 11.79
C LYS A 41 -5.78 -6.84 13.11
N GLU A 42 -5.91 -5.50 13.04
CA GLU A 42 -6.02 -4.58 14.19
C GLU A 42 -7.49 -4.33 14.61
N MET A 43 -8.47 -4.84 13.86
CA MET A 43 -9.89 -4.65 14.19
C MET A 43 -10.34 -5.60 15.30
N GLU A 44 -10.82 -5.01 16.38
CA GLU A 44 -11.59 -5.67 17.44
C GLU A 44 -13.06 -5.76 17.00
N GLY A 45 -13.67 -6.95 17.09
CA GLY A 45 -15.08 -7.17 16.70
C GLY A 45 -15.27 -7.74 15.29
N ASN A 46 -16.41 -7.43 14.67
CA ASN A 46 -16.83 -8.07 13.42
C ASN A 46 -16.07 -7.52 12.20
N ARG A 47 -15.01 -8.23 11.81
CA ARG A 47 -14.15 -7.93 10.66
C ARG A 47 -14.88 -7.93 9.31
N ASP A 48 -15.90 -8.76 9.13
CA ASP A 48 -16.69 -8.78 7.88
C ASP A 48 -17.54 -7.53 7.74
N LYS A 49 -18.20 -7.15 8.83
CA LYS A 49 -18.98 -5.91 8.89
C LYS A 49 -18.08 -4.71 8.59
N TYR A 50 -16.90 -4.66 9.21
CA TYR A 50 -15.90 -3.63 8.94
C TYR A 50 -15.50 -3.55 7.46
N LEU A 51 -15.13 -4.69 6.86
CA LEU A 51 -14.76 -4.72 5.45
C LEU A 51 -15.90 -4.27 4.54
N LYS A 52 -17.12 -4.74 4.80
CA LYS A 52 -18.29 -4.52 3.95
C LYS A 52 -18.83 -3.10 4.05
N GLU A 53 -18.93 -2.57 5.26
CA GLU A 53 -19.64 -1.32 5.55
C GLU A 53 -18.70 -0.11 5.64
N TYR A 54 -17.41 -0.32 5.89
CA TYR A 54 -16.45 0.77 6.07
C TYR A 54 -15.35 0.79 5.02
N PHE A 55 -14.58 -0.30 4.88
CA PHE A 55 -13.48 -0.33 3.92
C PHE A 55 -13.94 -0.33 2.46
N LYS A 56 -14.90 -1.22 2.11
CA LYS A 56 -15.38 -1.36 0.73
C LYS A 56 -15.96 -0.06 0.15
N PRO A 57 -16.84 0.68 0.84
CA PRO A 57 -17.39 1.91 0.29
C PRO A 57 -16.33 3.00 0.05
N ILE A 58 -15.35 3.12 0.95
CA ILE A 58 -14.23 4.06 0.77
C ILE A 58 -13.37 3.63 -0.43
N LEU A 59 -13.10 2.34 -0.57
CA LEU A 59 -12.37 1.80 -1.70
C LEU A 59 -13.07 2.08 -3.03
N GLU A 60 -14.38 1.85 -3.11
CA GLU A 60 -15.18 2.14 -4.31
C GLU A 60 -15.16 3.64 -4.65
N LYS A 61 -15.38 4.50 -3.66
CA LYS A 61 -15.31 5.96 -3.82
C LYS A 61 -13.94 6.42 -4.35
N VAL A 62 -12.85 5.89 -3.80
CA VAL A 62 -11.48 6.26 -4.21
C VAL A 62 -11.16 5.74 -5.60
N LEU A 63 -11.53 4.48 -5.91
CA LEU A 63 -11.42 3.93 -7.25
C LEU A 63 -12.23 4.76 -8.26
N ASP A 64 -13.35 5.36 -7.84
CA ASP A 64 -14.15 6.24 -8.69
C ASP A 64 -13.51 7.61 -8.95
N LYS A 65 -12.86 8.17 -7.94
CA LYS A 65 -12.34 9.55 -7.91
C LYS A 65 -10.91 9.69 -8.43
N TYR A 66 -10.07 8.66 -8.29
CA TYR A 66 -8.63 8.72 -8.57
C TYR A 66 -8.19 7.57 -9.48
N PRO A 67 -7.11 7.75 -10.27
CA PRO A 67 -6.58 6.72 -11.17
C PRO A 67 -5.71 5.69 -10.42
N ILE A 68 -6.28 5.06 -9.39
CA ILE A 68 -5.68 3.94 -8.66
C ILE A 68 -6.08 2.62 -9.34
N GLU A 69 -5.12 1.71 -9.53
CA GLU A 69 -5.40 0.35 -9.98
C GLU A 69 -5.11 -0.65 -8.87
N ILE A 70 -5.95 -1.69 -8.78
CA ILE A 70 -5.78 -2.80 -7.84
C ILE A 70 -5.95 -4.11 -8.61
N ARG A 71 -4.96 -4.99 -8.51
CA ARG A 71 -4.94 -6.32 -9.12
C ARG A 71 -4.93 -7.39 -8.04
N TYR A 72 -5.64 -8.48 -8.28
CA TYR A 72 -5.75 -9.62 -7.37
C TYR A 72 -5.33 -10.89 -8.09
N TYR A 73 -4.49 -11.69 -7.45
CA TYR A 73 -4.07 -13.00 -7.96
C TYR A 73 -4.27 -14.06 -6.89
N LEU A 74 -4.68 -15.25 -7.33
CA LEU A 74 -4.90 -16.43 -6.47
C LEU A 74 -3.58 -17.10 -6.04
N LYS A 75 -2.45 -16.68 -6.58
CA LYS A 75 -1.10 -17.15 -6.21
C LYS A 75 -0.07 -16.21 -6.82
N VAL A 76 1.17 -16.37 -6.38
CA VAL A 76 2.34 -15.73 -6.97
C VAL A 76 2.83 -16.63 -8.11
N ASP A 77 2.43 -16.32 -9.34
CA ASP A 77 2.79 -17.06 -10.55
C ASP A 77 3.32 -16.11 -11.63
N HIS A 78 3.50 -16.62 -12.86
CA HIS A 78 4.07 -15.83 -13.95
C HIS A 78 3.22 -14.60 -14.30
N TYR A 79 1.89 -14.68 -14.21
CA TYR A 79 1.01 -13.54 -14.48
C TYR A 79 1.20 -12.42 -13.45
N PHE A 80 1.31 -12.77 -12.17
CA PHE A 80 1.64 -11.79 -11.12
C PHE A 80 2.96 -11.08 -11.42
N TRP A 81 3.98 -11.85 -11.80
CA TRP A 81 5.30 -11.32 -12.07
C TRP A 81 5.35 -10.44 -13.33
N GLU A 82 4.72 -10.85 -14.42
CA GLU A 82 4.63 -10.07 -15.65
C GLU A 82 3.99 -8.70 -15.41
N ASP A 83 2.87 -8.66 -14.69
CA ASP A 83 2.19 -7.41 -14.37
C ASP A 83 3.03 -6.54 -13.42
N LEU A 84 3.71 -7.14 -12.45
CA LEU A 84 4.59 -6.39 -11.56
C LEU A 84 5.79 -5.78 -12.31
N GLU A 85 6.43 -6.55 -13.18
CA GLU A 85 7.53 -6.09 -14.03
C GLU A 85 7.07 -4.97 -14.98
N TYR A 86 5.89 -5.12 -15.58
CA TYR A 86 5.28 -4.08 -16.41
C TYR A 86 5.10 -2.79 -15.61
N LEU A 87 4.41 -2.84 -14.46
CA LEU A 87 4.16 -1.65 -13.63
C LEU A 87 5.47 -1.00 -13.14
N SER A 88 6.47 -1.81 -12.79
CA SER A 88 7.75 -1.35 -12.26
C SER A 88 8.58 -0.52 -13.24
N LYS A 89 8.31 -0.61 -14.56
CA LYS A 89 8.91 0.28 -15.57
C LYS A 89 8.63 1.76 -15.31
N TRP A 90 7.52 2.06 -14.63
CA TRP A 90 7.15 3.41 -14.18
C TRP A 90 7.20 3.56 -12.66
N GLY A 91 7.72 2.57 -11.94
CA GLY A 91 7.75 2.56 -10.48
C GLY A 91 8.79 3.54 -9.94
N LEU A 92 8.36 4.47 -9.07
CA LEU A 92 9.26 5.20 -8.19
C LEU A 92 9.62 4.33 -6.97
N GLU A 93 8.62 3.62 -6.45
CA GLU A 93 8.73 2.85 -5.22
C GLU A 93 7.88 1.59 -5.26
N LEU A 94 8.45 0.50 -4.75
CA LEU A 94 7.85 -0.82 -4.54
C LEU A 94 7.86 -1.11 -3.04
N ILE A 95 6.68 -1.07 -2.43
CA ILE A 95 6.46 -1.38 -1.03
C ILE A 95 5.95 -2.81 -0.94
N VAL A 96 6.65 -3.68 -0.20
CA VAL A 96 6.46 -5.14 -0.32
C VAL A 96 6.31 -5.78 1.04
N ASP A 97 5.29 -6.64 1.15
CA ASP A 97 5.11 -7.57 2.27
C ASP A 97 6.38 -8.39 2.56
N ASP A 98 6.59 -8.69 3.84
CA ASP A 98 7.77 -9.40 4.33
C ASP A 98 7.92 -10.80 3.70
N GLY A 99 6.81 -11.47 3.38
CA GLY A 99 6.78 -12.79 2.76
C GLY A 99 7.16 -12.82 1.28
N LEU A 100 7.13 -11.67 0.60
CA LEU A 100 7.60 -11.51 -0.80
C LEU A 100 8.94 -10.82 -0.92
N TRP A 101 9.45 -10.26 0.18
CA TRP A 101 10.62 -9.38 0.17
C TRP A 101 11.83 -9.97 -0.57
N THR A 102 12.26 -11.19 -0.23
CA THR A 102 13.46 -11.79 -0.84
C THR A 102 13.29 -11.95 -2.35
N ALA A 103 12.16 -12.49 -2.80
CA ALA A 103 11.89 -12.69 -4.23
C ALA A 103 11.83 -11.36 -5.01
N VAL A 104 11.22 -10.32 -4.44
CA VAL A 104 11.17 -9.00 -5.06
C VAL A 104 12.55 -8.33 -5.05
N LYS A 105 13.28 -8.41 -3.93
CA LYS A 105 14.64 -7.85 -3.83
C LYS A 105 15.58 -8.49 -4.84
N ASP A 106 15.55 -9.81 -4.99
CA ASP A 106 16.43 -10.51 -5.93
C ASP A 106 16.12 -10.13 -7.38
N ARG A 107 14.84 -9.92 -7.71
CA ARG A 107 14.40 -9.56 -9.06
C ARG A 107 14.60 -8.08 -9.40
N PHE A 108 14.38 -7.18 -8.45
CA PHE A 108 14.35 -5.73 -8.69
C PHE A 108 15.50 -4.96 -8.04
N GLY A 109 16.38 -5.61 -7.28
CA GLY A 109 17.45 -4.94 -6.52
C GLY A 109 18.48 -4.19 -7.37
N GLY A 110 18.59 -4.51 -8.66
CA GLY A 110 19.43 -3.76 -9.62
C GLY A 110 18.68 -2.70 -10.43
N THR A 111 17.40 -2.45 -10.13
CA THR A 111 16.57 -1.49 -10.87
C THR A 111 16.59 -0.10 -10.22
N GLN A 112 16.09 0.91 -10.93
CA GLN A 112 15.99 2.28 -10.42
C GLN A 112 14.84 2.48 -9.42
N VAL A 113 14.06 1.43 -9.12
CA VAL A 113 12.90 1.52 -8.24
C VAL A 113 13.32 1.40 -6.79
N SER A 114 12.86 2.32 -5.94
CA SER A 114 13.08 2.24 -4.49
C SER A 114 12.34 1.02 -3.91
N LEU A 115 13.05 0.12 -3.25
CA LEU A 115 12.45 -1.05 -2.59
C LEU A 115 12.25 -0.78 -1.10
N VAL A 116 11.02 -0.94 -0.61
CA VAL A 116 10.67 -0.75 0.80
C VAL A 116 10.04 -2.01 1.36
N LYS A 117 10.65 -2.55 2.42
CA LYS A 117 10.14 -3.72 3.14
C LYS A 117 9.10 -3.32 4.18
N GLU A 118 7.94 -3.97 4.19
CA GLU A 118 6.86 -3.70 5.14
C GLU A 118 7.33 -3.70 6.61
N GLY A 119 8.02 -4.76 7.03
CA GLY A 119 8.46 -4.94 8.41
C GLY A 119 9.42 -3.86 8.90
N GLU A 120 10.03 -3.09 7.99
CA GLU A 120 10.88 -1.94 8.32
C GLU A 120 10.08 -0.66 8.56
N ILE A 121 8.94 -0.48 7.90
CA ILE A 121 8.12 0.74 8.02
C ILE A 121 7.72 0.98 9.49
N ARG A 122 7.24 -0.06 10.18
CA ARG A 122 6.84 0.05 11.60
C ARG A 122 8.02 0.40 12.50
N LYS A 123 9.21 -0.11 12.20
CA LYS A 123 10.45 0.18 12.95
C LYS A 123 10.86 1.64 12.74
N ARG A 124 10.93 2.08 11.48
CA ARG A 124 11.24 3.47 11.09
C ARG A 124 10.27 4.46 11.74
N ILE A 125 8.96 4.20 11.70
CA ILE A 125 7.96 5.06 12.37
C ILE A 125 8.24 5.17 13.87
N ARG A 126 8.61 4.06 14.55
CA ARG A 126 8.91 4.07 15.98
C ARG A 126 10.17 4.88 16.29
N GLU A 127 11.22 4.71 15.49
CA GLU A 127 12.48 5.45 15.60
C GLU A 127 12.27 6.94 15.36
N LEU A 128 11.54 7.31 14.31
CA LEU A 128 11.20 8.69 14.01
C LEU A 128 10.40 9.35 15.14
N LYS A 129 9.43 8.64 15.74
CA LYS A 129 8.72 9.14 16.93
C LYS A 129 9.63 9.33 18.14
N LYS A 130 10.70 8.53 18.28
CA LYS A 130 11.70 8.72 19.34
C LYS A 130 12.54 9.96 19.05
N ARG A 131 13.10 10.07 17.84
CA ARG A 131 13.85 11.25 17.37
C ARG A 131 13.04 12.54 17.52
N LEU A 132 11.75 12.53 17.14
CA LEU A 132 10.87 13.69 17.26
C LEU A 132 10.73 14.17 18.71
N ARG A 133 10.66 13.24 19.68
CA ARG A 133 10.61 13.59 21.10
C ARG A 133 11.92 14.20 21.58
N GLU A 134 13.04 13.77 21.04
CA GLU A 134 14.36 14.31 21.37
C GLU A 134 14.57 15.70 20.75
N ALA A 135 14.21 15.89 19.47
CA ALA A 135 14.22 17.19 18.79
C ALA A 135 13.36 18.23 19.54
N LYS A 136 12.14 17.84 19.94
CA LYS A 136 11.25 18.69 20.77
C LYS A 136 11.84 19.10 22.10
N ARG A 137 12.59 18.21 22.76
CA ARG A 137 13.29 18.53 24.02
C ARG A 137 14.42 19.53 23.80
N ARG A 138 15.10 19.44 22.65
CA ARG A 138 16.18 20.36 22.23
C ARG A 138 15.64 21.66 21.60
N LYS A 139 14.34 21.73 21.30
CA LYS A 139 13.68 22.81 20.55
C LYS A 139 14.28 23.03 19.16
N ASP A 140 14.71 21.93 18.52
CA ASP A 140 15.25 21.96 17.17
C ASP A 140 14.12 21.91 16.15
N THR A 141 13.64 23.07 15.71
CA THR A 141 12.49 23.18 14.81
C THR A 141 12.77 22.65 13.41
N LEU A 142 14.03 22.72 12.95
CA LEU A 142 14.40 22.21 11.63
C LEU A 142 14.38 20.67 11.62
N GLU A 143 14.94 20.04 12.66
CA GLU A 143 14.90 18.59 12.81
C GLU A 143 13.46 18.09 13.02
N GLU A 144 12.63 18.82 13.78
CA GLU A 144 11.20 18.51 13.94
C GLU A 144 10.47 18.46 12.58
N ASP A 145 10.67 19.47 11.73
CA ASP A 145 10.03 19.56 10.41
C ASP A 145 10.48 18.44 9.47
N GLU A 146 11.76 18.10 9.45
CA GLU A 146 12.30 17.00 8.67
C GLU A 146 11.70 15.66 9.10
N ILE A 147 11.73 15.36 10.41
CA ILE A 147 11.17 14.12 10.96
C ILE A 147 9.66 14.02 10.68
N MET A 148 8.93 15.13 10.73
CA MET A 148 7.51 15.15 10.43
C MET A 148 7.22 14.81 8.95
N ARG A 149 8.06 15.26 8.01
CA ARG A 149 7.96 14.89 6.60
C ARG A 149 8.24 13.40 6.40
N GLU A 150 9.30 12.87 7.02
CA GLU A 150 9.62 11.43 6.97
C GLU A 150 8.49 10.57 7.56
N LEU A 151 7.95 10.96 8.72
CA LEU A 151 6.81 10.28 9.34
C LEU A 151 5.59 10.27 8.43
N LYS A 152 5.34 11.35 7.68
CA LYS A 152 4.24 11.43 6.73
C LYS A 152 4.41 10.40 5.61
N ILE A 153 5.62 10.28 5.05
CA ILE A 153 5.93 9.30 4.02
C ILE A 153 5.72 7.88 4.54
N GLU A 154 6.30 7.52 5.70
CA GLU A 154 6.19 6.16 6.23
C GLU A 154 4.73 5.79 6.59
N ARG A 155 3.94 6.74 7.10
CA ARG A 155 2.51 6.52 7.34
C ARG A 155 1.74 6.22 6.06
N ARG A 156 2.06 6.92 4.97
CA ARG A 156 1.43 6.70 3.66
C ARG A 156 1.77 5.35 3.08
N ARG A 157 3.03 4.92 3.20
CA ARG A 157 3.44 3.56 2.83
C ARG A 157 2.64 2.51 3.59
N ARG A 158 2.51 2.67 4.92
CA ARG A 158 1.68 1.78 5.76
C ARG A 158 0.21 1.76 5.31
N ILE A 159 -0.36 2.91 4.92
CA ILE A 159 -1.73 2.98 4.41
C ILE A 159 -1.87 2.17 3.11
N LEU A 160 -0.93 2.28 2.17
CA LEU A 160 -1.01 1.51 0.91
C LEU A 160 -0.98 -0.01 1.15
N ILE A 161 -0.11 -0.49 2.05
CA ILE A 161 -0.11 -1.91 2.47
C ILE A 161 -1.45 -2.28 3.10
N THR A 162 -1.97 -1.43 3.99
CA THR A 162 -3.26 -1.65 4.64
C THR A 162 -4.40 -1.80 3.63
N ILE A 163 -4.40 -1.01 2.55
CA ILE A 163 -5.39 -1.13 1.49
C ILE A 163 -5.21 -2.49 0.77
N ALA A 164 -3.98 -2.91 0.50
CA ALA A 164 -3.69 -4.17 -0.20
C ALA A 164 -4.14 -5.39 0.63
N ASP A 165 -3.79 -5.44 1.91
CA ASP A 165 -4.20 -6.50 2.83
C ASP A 165 -5.73 -6.53 3.03
N ASN A 166 -6.35 -5.37 3.32
CA ASN A 166 -7.81 -5.30 3.49
C ASN A 166 -8.54 -5.73 2.21
N TYR A 167 -7.99 -5.41 1.03
CA TYR A 167 -8.54 -5.84 -0.25
C TYR A 167 -8.42 -7.35 -0.46
N LEU A 168 -7.29 -7.97 -0.08
CA LEU A 168 -7.14 -9.44 -0.09
C LEU A 168 -8.21 -10.11 0.76
N HIS A 169 -8.42 -9.61 1.98
CA HIS A 169 -9.43 -10.16 2.88
C HIS A 169 -10.86 -9.97 2.36
N LEU A 170 -11.16 -8.81 1.76
CA LEU A 170 -12.44 -8.56 1.09
C LEU A 170 -12.70 -9.56 -0.05
N LYS A 171 -11.67 -9.88 -0.84
CA LYS A 171 -11.75 -10.84 -1.94
C LYS A 171 -11.91 -12.28 -1.48
N LYS A 172 -11.07 -12.73 -0.55
CA LYS A 172 -11.14 -14.10 0.01
C LYS A 172 -12.50 -14.41 0.62
N ARG A 173 -13.13 -13.43 1.27
CA ARG A 173 -14.41 -13.60 1.96
C ARG A 173 -15.64 -13.42 1.06
N GLY A 174 -15.44 -13.18 -0.25
CA GLY A 174 -16.54 -13.06 -1.21
C GLY A 174 -17.49 -11.89 -0.90
N ILE A 175 -17.01 -10.81 -0.26
CA ILE A 175 -17.82 -9.67 0.17
C ILE A 175 -18.14 -8.77 -1.04
N GLY A 176 -18.90 -9.34 -1.98
CA GLY A 176 -19.45 -8.76 -3.21
C GLY A 176 -18.40 -8.29 -4.24
N PRO A 177 -18.76 -8.20 -5.53
CA PRO A 177 -17.89 -7.59 -6.52
C PRO A 177 -17.64 -6.11 -6.14
N ILE A 178 -16.44 -5.61 -6.46
CA ILE A 178 -16.21 -4.16 -6.50
C ILE A 178 -16.85 -3.65 -7.78
N ARG A 179 -17.65 -2.59 -7.70
CA ARG A 179 -18.45 -2.06 -8.84
C ARG A 179 -17.65 -1.87 -10.14
N ARG A 180 -16.33 -1.62 -10.07
CA ARG A 180 -15.45 -1.43 -11.23
C ARG A 180 -14.83 -2.69 -11.84
N GLN A 181 -14.96 -3.88 -11.24
CA GLN A 181 -14.53 -5.13 -11.87
C GLN A 181 -15.55 -5.60 -12.91
N LYS A 182 -15.83 -4.79 -13.93
CA LYS A 182 -16.34 -5.34 -15.19
C LYS A 182 -15.15 -6.02 -15.87
N ASN A 183 -15.18 -7.35 -15.85
CA ASN A 183 -14.31 -8.28 -16.56
C ASN A 183 -13.53 -7.63 -17.73
N ARG A 184 -12.23 -7.40 -17.53
CA ARG A 184 -11.31 -7.57 -18.65
C ARG A 184 -11.23 -9.07 -18.87
N LYS A 185 -12.00 -9.57 -19.84
CA LYS A 185 -11.81 -10.91 -20.38
C LYS A 185 -10.36 -10.97 -20.88
N HIS A 186 -9.58 -11.89 -20.33
CA HIS A 186 -8.42 -12.43 -21.03
C HIS A 186 -8.91 -13.35 -22.13
#